data_AF-A0A2E3XN98-F1
#
_entry.id   AF-A0A2E3XN98-F1
#
_cell.length_a   1.000
_cell.length_b   1.000
_cell.length_c   1.000
_cell.angle_alpha   90.00
_cell.angle_beta   90.00
_cell.angle_gamma   90.00
#
_symmetry.space_group_name_H-M   'P 1'
#
loop_
_entity.id
_entity.type
_entity.pdbx_description
1 polymer ?
#
loop_
_entity_poly.entity_id
_entity_poly.type
_entity_poly.pdbx_seq_one_letter_code
_entity_poly.pdbx_strand_id
1 'polypeptide(L)' 'MDKLGRQEECPSCYQSLHCCKMCHFYDTSAYNECKEPMANRVLEKEKANFCDFFKLGGGSNSGEEKQDLLDAANALFKD' A
#
# COMPACT_ATOMS: atom_id res chain seq x y z
N MET A 1 0.18 4.69 -17.25
CA MET A 1 0.45 4.88 -15.81
C MET A 1 1.93 5.01 -15.65
N ASP A 2 2.39 6.23 -15.43
CA ASP A 2 3.80 6.57 -15.29
C ASP A 2 4.43 5.75 -14.17
N LYS A 3 5.51 5.01 -14.49
CA LYS A 3 6.30 4.32 -13.48
C LYS A 3 7.01 5.38 -12.65
N LEU A 4 6.70 5.50 -11.36
CA LEU A 4 7.47 6.33 -10.44
C LEU A 4 8.93 5.88 -10.45
N GLY A 5 9.83 6.83 -10.63
CA GLY A 5 11.26 6.59 -10.51
C GLY A 5 11.64 6.18 -9.09
N ARG A 6 12.72 5.40 -8.95
CA ARG A 6 13.23 4.98 -7.63
C ARG A 6 13.70 6.13 -6.74
N GLN A 7 14.01 7.28 -7.35
CA GLN A 7 14.48 8.50 -6.69
C GLN A 7 13.36 9.52 -6.49
N GLU A 8 12.11 9.17 -6.83
CA GLU A 8 10.99 10.07 -6.61
C GLU A 8 10.74 10.26 -5.11
N GLU A 9 10.61 11.52 -4.72
CA GLU A 9 10.43 11.96 -3.34
C GLU A 9 9.21 12.88 -3.25
N CYS A 10 8.57 12.89 -2.09
CA CYS A 10 7.48 13.82 -1.82
C CYS A 10 8.00 15.26 -1.76
N PRO A 11 7.45 16.22 -2.51
CA PRO A 11 7.97 17.59 -2.54
C PRO A 11 7.76 18.36 -1.23
N SER A 12 6.89 17.91 -0.33
CA SER A 12 6.61 18.58 0.94
C SER A 12 7.42 18.03 2.12
N CYS A 13 7.76 16.73 2.11
CA CYS A 13 8.42 16.07 3.23
C CYS A 13 9.67 15.27 2.84
N TYR A 14 10.02 15.21 1.56
CA TYR A 14 11.21 14.55 1.01
C TYR A 14 11.31 13.04 1.29
N GLN A 15 10.21 12.41 1.70
CA GLN A 15 10.16 10.96 1.88
C GLN A 15 10.14 10.25 0.52
N SER A 16 10.85 9.13 0.41
CA SER A 16 10.89 8.33 -0.81
C SER A 16 9.51 7.77 -1.16
N LEU A 17 9.05 8.03 -2.38
CA LEU A 17 7.79 7.49 -2.90
C LEU A 17 7.95 6.03 -3.35
N HIS A 18 9.17 5.58 -3.66
CA HIS A 18 9.50 4.20 -3.99
C HIS A 18 10.00 3.40 -2.76
N CYS A 19 9.18 3.35 -1.71
CA CYS A 19 9.47 2.56 -0.49
C CYS A 19 8.37 1.51 -0.23
N CYS A 20 8.61 0.55 0.66
CA CYS A 20 7.61 -0.47 0.97
C CYS A 20 6.29 0.13 1.46
N LYS A 21 6.33 1.15 2.33
CA LYS A 21 5.10 1.76 2.86
C LYS A 21 4.20 2.38 1.79
N MET A 22 4.76 2.77 0.64
CA MET A 22 4.00 3.31 -0.50
C MET A 22 3.65 2.24 -1.54
N CYS A 23 4.02 0.98 -1.31
CA CYS A 23 3.76 -0.13 -2.21
C CYS A 23 2.40 -0.78 -1.92
N HIS A 24 1.65 -1.10 -2.98
CA HIS A 24 0.38 -1.83 -2.90
C HIS A 24 0.49 -3.20 -2.21
N PHE A 25 1.65 -3.86 -2.29
CA PHE A 25 1.87 -5.17 -1.69
C PHE A 25 2.28 -5.13 -0.22
N TYR A 26 2.52 -3.95 0.35
CA TYR A 26 2.93 -3.84 1.75
C TYR A 26 1.75 -4.14 2.67
N ASP A 27 1.96 -5.09 3.58
CA ASP A 27 0.97 -5.50 4.57
C ASP A 27 1.72 -5.98 5.81
N THR A 28 1.53 -5.34 6.95
CA THR A 28 2.21 -5.65 8.22
C THR A 28 1.85 -7.02 8.80
N SER A 29 0.75 -7.63 8.37
CA SER A 29 0.33 -8.97 8.78
C SER A 29 1.01 -10.10 7.98
N ALA A 30 1.64 -9.79 6.84
CA ALA A 30 2.34 -10.78 6.03
C ALA A 30 3.74 -11.09 6.57
N TYR A 31 4.25 -12.30 6.35
CA TYR A 31 5.53 -12.80 6.89
C TYR A 31 6.74 -11.86 6.64
N ASN A 32 6.86 -11.31 5.44
CA ASN A 32 7.92 -10.35 5.07
C ASN A 32 7.44 -8.89 5.07
N GLU A 33 6.27 -8.66 5.65
CA GLU A 33 5.47 -7.45 5.48
C GLU A 33 5.21 -7.12 4.00
N CYS A 34 5.07 -8.17 3.17
CA CYS A 34 4.89 -8.08 1.73
C CYS A 34 4.02 -9.25 1.26
N LYS A 35 2.98 -8.94 0.48
CA LYS A 35 2.07 -9.92 -0.13
C LYS A 35 2.60 -10.57 -1.41
N GLU A 36 3.68 -10.05 -1.99
CA GLU A 36 4.35 -10.64 -3.15
C GLU A 36 5.41 -11.64 -2.68
N PRO A 37 5.19 -12.97 -2.82
CA PRO A 37 6.09 -14.00 -2.29
C PRO A 37 7.45 -14.05 -2.99
N MET A 38 7.54 -13.59 -4.26
CA MET A 38 8.79 -13.56 -5.02
C MET A 38 9.64 -12.31 -4.75
N ALA A 39 9.11 -11.32 -4.04
CA ALA A 39 9.84 -10.10 -3.72
C ALA A 39 10.94 -10.39 -2.68
N ASN A 40 12.13 -9.83 -2.92
CA ASN A 40 13.20 -9.85 -1.93
C ASN A 40 12.78 -9.13 -0.64
N ARG A 41 13.16 -9.69 0.51
CA ARG A 41 12.87 -9.06 1.80
C ARG A 41 13.62 -7.74 1.94
N VAL A 42 12.87 -6.66 2.10
CA VAL A 42 13.40 -5.32 2.44
C VAL A 42 13.32 -5.12 3.95
N LEU A 43 14.40 -4.64 4.59
CA LEU A 43 14.39 -4.33 6.04
C LEU A 43 13.90 -2.89 6.29
N GLU A 44 14.48 -1.93 5.59
CA GLU A 44 14.15 -0.50 5.74
C GLU A 44 12.88 -0.15 4.94
N LYS A 45 11.71 -0.26 5.57
CA LYS A 45 10.41 -0.14 4.87
C LYS A 45 10.06 1.26 4.38
N GLU A 46 10.68 2.30 4.95
CA GLU A 46 10.43 3.71 4.64
C GLU A 46 11.43 4.32 3.64
N LYS A 47 12.56 3.64 3.40
CA LYS A 47 13.60 4.12 2.48
C LYS A 47 13.34 3.64 1.05
N ALA A 48 13.86 4.41 0.08
CA ALA A 48 13.94 3.98 -1.30
C ALA A 48 14.56 2.58 -1.42
N ASN A 49 13.96 1.73 -2.25
CA ASN A 49 14.45 0.36 -2.46
C ASN A 49 14.45 -0.02 -3.95
N PHE A 50 15.01 -1.20 -4.24
CA PHE A 50 15.16 -1.74 -5.59
C PHE A 50 14.15 -2.87 -5.88
N CYS A 51 13.00 -2.89 -5.20
CA CYS A 51 12.01 -3.94 -5.42
C CYS A 51 11.44 -3.87 -6.84
N ASP A 52 11.72 -4.87 -7.67
CA ASP A 52 11.22 -4.95 -9.05
C ASP A 52 9.70 -5.13 -9.14
N PHE A 53 9.08 -5.56 -8.03
CA PHE A 53 7.64 -5.74 -7.90
C PHE A 53 6.93 -4.49 -7.36
N PHE A 54 7.63 -3.38 -7.14
CA PHE A 54 7.02 -2.17 -6.60
C PHE A 54 5.86 -1.69 -7.49
N LYS A 55 4.72 -1.45 -6.84
CA LYS A 55 3.56 -0.80 -7.44
C LYS A 55 3.08 0.26 -6.46
N LEU A 56 3.05 1.52 -6.89
CA LEU A 56 2.52 2.58 -6.05
C LEU A 56 1.07 2.24 -5.66
N GLY A 57 0.82 2.12 -4.36
CA GLY A 57 -0.50 1.89 -3.81
C GLY A 57 -1.11 3.20 -3.34
N GLY A 58 -2.24 3.60 -3.91
CA GLY A 58 -3.22 4.39 -3.18
C GLY A 58 -3.99 3.44 -2.26
N GLY A 59 -4.26 3.86 -1.02
CA GLY A 59 -4.98 3.05 -0.02
C GLY A 59 -6.10 2.25 -0.67
N SER A 60 -6.13 0.95 -0.35
CA SER A 60 -6.99 -0.09 -0.90
C SER A 60 -8.27 0.46 -1.50
N ASN A 61 -8.48 0.25 -2.81
CA ASN A 61 -9.81 0.34 -3.40
C ASN A 61 -10.63 -0.84 -2.86
N SER A 62 -11.07 -0.73 -1.61
CA SER A 62 -12.01 -1.65 -0.98
C SER A 62 -13.41 -1.37 -1.50
N GLY A 63 -13.64 -1.62 -2.79
CA GLY A 63 -14.96 -1.43 -3.39
C GLY A 63 -16.02 -2.33 -2.74
N GLU A 64 -15.67 -3.57 -2.45
CA GLU A 64 -16.55 -4.57 -1.81
C GLU A 64 -16.71 -4.31 -0.30
N GLU A 65 -15.61 -4.07 0.42
CA GLU A 65 -15.62 -3.80 1.87
C GLU A 65 -16.45 -2.54 2.22
N LYS A 66 -16.46 -1.53 1.34
CA LYS A 66 -17.25 -0.31 1.55
C LYS A 66 -18.75 -0.58 1.49
N GLN A 67 -19.20 -1.53 0.66
CA GLN A 67 -20.61 -1.86 0.52
C GLN A 67 -21.12 -2.62 1.75
N ASP A 68 -20.38 -3.64 2.20
CA ASP A 68 -20.74 -4.41 3.39
C ASP A 68 -20.76 -3.56 4.67
N LEU A 69 -19.79 -2.64 4.82
CA LEU A 69 -19.76 -1.68 5.93
C LEU A 69 -20.94 -0.71 5.90
N LEU A 70 -21.36 -0.28 4.70
CA LEU A 70 -22.50 0.61 4.53
C LEU A 70 -23.82 -0.10 4.86
N ASP A 71 -23.98 -1.34 4.43
CA ASP A 71 -25.18 -2.14 4.71
C ASP A 71 -25.29 -2.49 6.19
N ALA A 72 -24.17 -2.82 6.85
CA ALA A 72 -24.12 -3.01 8.30
C ALA A 72 -24.47 -1.72 9.06
N ALA A 73 -23.95 -0.56 8.64
CA ALA A 73 -24.30 0.72 9.24
C ALA A 73 -25.80 1.04 9.09
N ASN A 74 -26.37 0.81 7.91
CA ASN A 74 -27.80 1.04 7.66
C ASN A 74 -28.71 0.11 8.49
N ALA A 75 -28.26 -1.11 8.82
CA ALA A 75 -29.01 -2.03 9.67
C ALA A 75 -29.08 -1.57 11.14
N LEU A 76 -28.09 -0.80 11.62
CA LEU A 76 -28.07 -0.29 12.99
C LEU A 76 -29.06 0.86 13.24
N PHE A 77 -29.52 1.56 12.20
CA PHE A 77 -30.37 2.75 12.30
C PHE A 77 -31.83 2.54 11.83
N LYS A 78 -32.23 1.30 11.56
CA LYS A 78 -33.63 0.98 11.21
C LYS A 78 -34.38 0.55 12.46
N ASP A 79 -35.30 1.41 12.93
CA ASP A 79 -36.34 1.09 13.91
C ASP A 79 -37.37 0.10 13.36
#